data_AF-A0A669B7J2-F1
#
_entry.id   AF-A0A669B7J2-F1
#
_cell.length_a   1.000
_cell.length_b   1.000
_cell.length_c   1.000
_cell.angle_alpha   90.00
_cell.angle_beta   90.00
_cell.angle_gamma   90.00
#
_symmetry.space_group_name_H-M   'P 1'
#
loop_
_entity.id
_entity.type
_entity.pdbx_description
1 polymer ?
#
loop_
_entity_poly.entity_id
_entity_poly.type
_entity_poly.pdbx_seq_one_letter_code
_entity_poly.pdbx_strand_id
1 'polypeptide(L)'
;MWHAAFLLLAASLSVSLARPHLHPLSSEMVNHINKLNTTWKAGHNFHNVDYSYVRKLCGTMLKGPKLPVMVQYAGDVKLPKEFDARQQWPNCPTLKEIRDQGSCGSCWAFGAAEAISDRVCIHSNGKVNVEISSEDLLTCCDSCGMGCNGGYPSAAWDFWASEGLVSGGLYESHIGCRPYTIAPCEHHVNGSRPPCTGEGGDTPEGKWHSLLALCQLLEH
;
A
#
# COMPACT_ATOMS: atom_id res chain seq x y z
N MET A 1 -51.50 13.57 -2.27
CA MET A 1 -50.16 13.30 -1.70
C MET A 1 -49.51 12.04 -2.28
N TRP A 2 -50.26 10.94 -2.49
CA TRP A 2 -49.70 9.66 -2.97
C TRP A 2 -49.19 9.68 -4.43
N HIS A 3 -49.83 10.44 -5.33
CA HIS A 3 -49.40 10.53 -6.74
C HIS A 3 -48.06 11.26 -6.92
N ALA A 4 -47.79 12.28 -6.10
CA ALA A 4 -46.51 12.98 -6.10
C ALA A 4 -45.37 12.06 -5.61
N ALA A 5 -45.63 11.25 -4.57
CA ALA A 5 -44.68 10.25 -4.09
C ALA A 5 -44.40 9.16 -5.13
N PHE A 6 -45.43 8.71 -5.86
CA PHE A 6 -45.28 7.70 -6.91
C PHE A 6 -44.49 8.21 -8.12
N LEU A 7 -44.72 9.47 -8.52
CA LEU A 7 -43.95 10.13 -9.59
C LEU A 7 -42.48 10.34 -9.20
N LEU A 8 -42.21 10.73 -7.96
CA LEU A 8 -40.84 10.87 -7.46
C LEU A 8 -40.12 9.50 -7.39
N LEU A 9 -40.80 8.45 -6.93
CA LEU A 9 -40.29 7.08 -6.95
C LEU A 9 -40.00 6.61 -8.38
N ALA A 10 -40.94 6.77 -9.30
CA ALA A 10 -40.77 6.39 -10.70
C ALA A 10 -39.63 7.16 -11.40
N ALA A 11 -39.49 8.46 -11.14
CA ALA A 11 -38.40 9.28 -11.66
C ALA A 11 -37.04 8.83 -11.08
N SER A 12 -36.97 8.55 -9.78
CA SER A 12 -35.74 8.07 -9.13
C SER A 12 -35.31 6.68 -9.63
N LEU A 13 -36.26 5.78 -9.86
CA LEU A 13 -36.02 4.45 -10.42
C LEU A 13 -35.52 4.57 -11.87
N SER A 14 -36.14 5.44 -12.67
CA SER A 14 -35.76 5.68 -14.07
C SER A 14 -34.35 6.27 -14.20
N VAL A 15 -33.99 7.22 -13.32
CA VAL A 15 -32.63 7.79 -13.28
C VAL A 15 -31.60 6.75 -12.84
N SER A 16 -31.97 5.83 -11.94
CA SER A 16 -31.10 4.75 -11.48
C SER A 16 -30.86 3.69 -12.56
N LEU A 17 -31.90 3.33 -13.32
CA LEU A 17 -31.83 2.42 -14.47
C LEU A 17 -31.10 3.03 -15.69
N ALA A 18 -31.09 4.36 -15.80
CA ALA A 18 -30.40 5.07 -16.88
C ALA A 18 -28.88 5.16 -16.71
N ARG A 19 -28.34 4.84 -15.52
CA ARG A 19 -26.88 4.80 -15.32
C ARG A 19 -26.34 3.46 -15.84
N PRO A 20 -25.47 3.45 -16.86
CA PRO A 20 -24.86 2.21 -17.31
C PRO A 20 -24.03 1.61 -16.18
N HIS A 21 -24.30 0.35 -15.83
CA HIS A 21 -23.54 -0.38 -14.83
C HIS A 21 -22.24 -0.91 -15.45
N LEU A 22 -21.27 -0.02 -15.63
CA LEU A 22 -19.98 -0.35 -16.25
C LEU A 22 -19.14 -1.21 -15.32
N HIS A 23 -18.67 -2.36 -15.80
CA HIS A 23 -17.75 -3.20 -15.04
C HIS A 23 -16.43 -2.42 -14.80
N PRO A 24 -15.91 -2.36 -13.56
CA PRO A 24 -14.77 -1.50 -13.21
C PRO A 24 -13.51 -1.71 -14.07
N LEU A 25 -13.27 -2.95 -14.52
CA LEU A 25 -12.10 -3.31 -15.34
C LEU A 25 -12.41 -3.37 -16.85
N SER A 26 -13.56 -2.90 -17.30
CA SER A 26 -13.95 -2.96 -18.72
C SER A 26 -13.30 -1.86 -19.56
N SER A 27 -13.12 -2.13 -20.86
CA SER A 27 -12.72 -1.10 -21.83
C SER A 27 -13.76 0.02 -21.94
N GLU A 28 -15.03 -0.26 -21.66
CA GLU A 28 -16.09 0.75 -21.62
C GLU A 28 -15.87 1.76 -20.49
N MET A 29 -15.43 1.31 -19.31
CA MET A 29 -15.04 2.19 -18.21
C MET A 29 -13.87 3.09 -18.60
N VAL A 30 -12.82 2.51 -19.22
CA VAL A 30 -11.65 3.28 -19.71
C VAL A 30 -12.07 4.35 -20.72
N ASN A 31 -12.90 3.98 -21.70
CA ASN A 31 -13.40 4.90 -22.71
C ASN A 31 -14.30 5.99 -22.10
N HIS A 32 -15.15 5.63 -21.14
CA HIS A 32 -16.00 6.56 -20.43
C HIS A 32 -15.17 7.62 -19.70
N ILE A 33 -14.15 7.21 -18.93
CA ILE A 33 -13.27 8.11 -18.20
C ILE A 33 -12.50 9.02 -19.16
N ASN A 34 -11.90 8.47 -20.22
CA ASN A 34 -11.15 9.26 -21.19
C ASN A 34 -12.03 10.29 -21.93
N LYS A 35 -13.32 10.00 -22.11
CA LYS A 35 -14.29 10.94 -22.68
C LYS A 35 -14.62 12.12 -21.75
N LEU A 36 -14.45 11.97 -20.43
CA LEU A 36 -14.66 13.07 -19.47
C LEU A 36 -13.58 14.16 -19.56
N ASN A 37 -12.48 13.93 -20.30
CA ASN A 37 -11.39 14.89 -20.51
C ASN A 37 -10.84 15.46 -19.19
N THR A 38 -10.54 14.56 -18.26
CA THR A 38 -9.96 14.93 -16.95
C THR A 38 -8.46 15.20 -17.05
N THR A 39 -7.82 15.53 -15.92
CA THR A 39 -6.36 15.79 -15.86
C THR A 39 -5.49 14.54 -16.03
N TRP A 40 -6.09 13.35 -16.13
CA TRP A 40 -5.40 12.08 -16.30
C TRP A 40 -6.04 11.25 -17.43
N LYS A 41 -5.29 10.27 -17.95
CA LYS A 41 -5.75 9.32 -18.96
C LYS A 41 -5.85 7.92 -18.37
N ALA A 42 -6.97 7.25 -18.60
CA ALA A 42 -7.19 5.87 -18.20
C ALA A 42 -6.62 4.89 -19.24
N GLY A 43 -6.11 3.77 -18.75
CA GLY A 43 -5.68 2.61 -19.52
C GLY A 43 -5.86 1.34 -18.70
N HIS A 44 -5.65 0.18 -19.33
CA HIS A 44 -5.72 -1.11 -18.63
C HIS A 44 -4.41 -1.37 -17.90
N ASN A 45 -4.50 -1.49 -16.56
CA ASN A 45 -3.40 -1.92 -15.71
C ASN A 45 -3.59 -3.37 -15.23
N PHE A 46 -4.79 -3.93 -15.34
CA PHE A 46 -5.11 -5.25 -14.83
C PHE A 46 -5.70 -6.09 -15.96
N HIS A 47 -5.00 -7.16 -16.32
CA HIS A 47 -5.40 -8.11 -17.36
C HIS A 47 -5.60 -9.50 -16.75
N ASN A 48 -6.68 -10.18 -17.11
CA ASN A 48 -6.96 -11.56 -16.68
C ASN A 48 -7.01 -11.77 -15.15
N VAL A 49 -7.40 -10.74 -14.38
CA VAL A 49 -7.57 -10.84 -12.92
C VAL A 49 -9.03 -10.76 -12.53
N ASP A 50 -9.36 -11.38 -11.40
CA ASP A 50 -10.67 -11.22 -10.79
C ASP A 50 -10.80 -9.89 -10.04
N TYR A 51 -12.00 -9.31 -9.99
CA TYR A 51 -12.21 -8.04 -9.28
C TYR A 51 -11.97 -8.17 -7.76
N SER A 52 -12.12 -9.37 -7.18
CA SER A 52 -11.77 -9.62 -5.77
C SER A 52 -10.28 -9.42 -5.50
N TYR A 53 -9.40 -9.77 -6.43
CA TYR A 53 -7.97 -9.46 -6.32
C TYR A 53 -7.73 -7.95 -6.28
N VAL A 54 -8.36 -7.19 -7.18
CA VAL A 54 -8.24 -5.72 -7.19
C VAL A 54 -8.74 -5.11 -5.88
N ARG A 55 -9.82 -5.64 -5.30
CA ARG A 55 -10.29 -5.23 -3.97
C ARG A 55 -9.29 -5.56 -2.87
N LYS A 56 -8.62 -6.73 -2.96
CA LYS A 56 -7.62 -7.19 -1.99
C LYS A 56 -6.41 -6.25 -1.93
N LEU A 57 -6.00 -5.68 -3.06
CA LEU A 57 -4.91 -4.70 -3.11
C LEU A 57 -5.19 -3.48 -2.22
N CYS A 58 -6.46 -3.13 -2.01
CA CYS A 58 -6.89 -2.03 -1.15
C CYS A 58 -7.00 -2.41 0.34
N GLY A 59 -5.92 -2.94 0.93
CA GLY A 59 -5.87 -3.46 2.30
C GLY A 59 -5.79 -2.45 3.45
N THR A 60 -5.98 -1.14 3.23
CA THR A 60 -5.93 -0.15 4.32
C THR A 60 -7.31 0.08 4.94
N MET A 61 -7.38 0.03 6.27
CA MET A 61 -8.58 0.40 7.04
C MET A 61 -8.50 1.86 7.51
N LEU A 62 -9.42 2.71 7.04
CA LEU A 62 -9.33 4.17 7.22
C LEU A 62 -9.78 4.70 8.59
N LYS A 63 -10.53 3.90 9.38
CA LYS A 63 -11.07 4.31 10.69
C LYS A 63 -10.24 3.75 11.85
N GLY A 64 -8.92 3.81 11.72
CA GLY A 64 -7.97 3.33 12.72
C GLY A 64 -7.70 4.31 13.87
N PRO A 65 -6.81 3.90 14.81
CA PRO A 65 -6.31 4.80 15.84
C PRO A 65 -5.64 6.02 15.20
N LYS A 66 -5.74 7.17 15.85
CA LYS A 66 -5.09 8.41 15.39
C LYS A 66 -3.84 8.64 16.21
N LEU A 67 -2.73 8.88 15.52
CA LEU A 67 -1.48 9.29 16.15
C LEU A 67 -1.58 10.75 16.65
N PRO A 68 -0.78 11.14 17.65
CA PRO A 68 -0.63 12.53 18.03
C PRO A 68 -0.26 13.40 16.82
N VAL A 69 -0.91 14.55 16.69
CA VAL A 69 -0.62 15.48 15.58
C VAL A 69 0.75 16.09 15.81
N MET A 70 1.66 15.83 14.88
CA MET A 70 2.96 16.47 14.86
C MET A 70 2.82 17.84 14.17
N VAL A 71 2.88 18.91 14.96
CA VAL A 71 2.84 20.30 14.47
C VAL A 71 4.28 20.76 14.23
N GLN A 72 4.70 20.81 12.97
CA GLN A 72 5.97 21.45 12.60
C GLN A 72 5.72 22.89 12.18
N TYR A 73 6.38 23.83 12.84
CA TYR A 73 6.45 25.20 12.38
C TYR A 73 7.54 25.29 11.32
N ALA A 74 7.14 25.44 10.05
CA ALA A 74 8.09 25.62 8.95
C ALA A 74 8.86 26.95 9.05
N GLY A 75 8.57 27.81 10.02
CA GLY A 75 9.28 29.09 10.20
C GLY A 75 9.23 29.93 8.93
N ASP A 76 10.38 30.46 8.55
CA ASP A 76 10.60 31.21 7.31
C ASP A 76 11.06 30.31 6.14
N VAL A 77 10.90 28.99 6.24
CA VAL A 77 11.31 28.07 5.16
C VAL A 77 10.47 28.35 3.92
N LYS A 78 11.14 28.83 2.87
CA LYS A 78 10.55 28.99 1.54
C LYS A 78 10.53 27.63 0.85
N LEU A 79 9.36 27.00 0.84
CA LEU A 79 9.18 25.73 0.13
C LEU A 79 9.30 25.92 -1.39
N PRO A 80 9.94 24.98 -2.10
CA PRO A 80 10.05 25.05 -3.54
C PRO A 80 8.69 24.79 -4.20
N LYS A 81 8.53 25.28 -5.43
CA LYS A 81 7.31 25.05 -6.23
C LYS A 81 7.12 23.58 -6.60
N GLU A 82 8.22 22.87 -6.82
CA GLU A 82 8.27 21.46 -7.18
C GLU A 82 9.30 20.76 -6.28
N PHE A 83 8.98 19.53 -5.85
CA PHE A 83 9.83 18.76 -4.96
C PHE A 83 9.75 17.28 -5.32
N ASP A 84 10.91 16.64 -5.42
CA ASP A 84 11.05 15.20 -5.62
C ASP A 84 12.09 14.67 -4.62
N ALA A 85 11.63 13.84 -3.69
CA ALA A 85 12.49 13.28 -2.64
C ALA A 85 13.69 12.52 -3.22
N ARG A 86 13.53 11.86 -4.37
CA ARG A 86 14.59 11.09 -5.05
C ARG A 86 15.70 11.98 -5.58
N GLN A 87 15.38 13.24 -5.89
CA GLN A 87 16.33 14.25 -6.33
C GLN A 87 16.97 14.96 -5.14
N GLN A 88 16.18 15.21 -4.09
CA GLN A 88 16.67 15.84 -2.86
C GLN A 88 17.65 14.95 -2.09
N TRP A 89 17.41 13.64 -2.06
CA TRP A 89 18.24 12.65 -1.37
C TRP A 89 18.71 11.56 -2.35
N PRO A 90 19.59 11.90 -3.30
CA PRO A 90 19.99 10.98 -4.37
C PRO A 90 20.80 9.77 -3.86
N ASN A 91 21.40 9.90 -2.68
CA ASN A 91 22.18 8.85 -2.01
C ASN A 91 21.31 7.85 -1.23
N CYS A 92 19.99 8.02 -1.25
CA CYS A 92 19.03 7.09 -0.65
C CYS A 92 18.36 6.26 -1.74
N PRO A 93 18.85 5.04 -2.04
CA PRO A 93 18.32 4.23 -3.14
C PRO A 93 16.89 3.74 -2.87
N THR A 94 16.50 3.57 -1.61
CA THR A 94 15.16 3.13 -1.20
C THR A 94 14.05 4.03 -1.73
N LEU A 95 14.30 5.34 -1.90
CA LEU A 95 13.33 6.30 -2.44
C LEU A 95 12.91 5.99 -3.89
N LYS A 96 13.69 5.18 -4.61
CA LYS A 96 13.45 4.78 -6.00
C LYS A 96 12.89 3.37 -6.11
N GLU A 97 12.92 2.60 -5.03
CA GLU A 97 12.45 1.23 -5.02
C GLU A 97 10.93 1.20 -5.11
N ILE A 98 10.41 0.31 -5.95
CA ILE A 98 8.99 0.00 -6.03
C ILE A 98 8.82 -1.44 -5.62
N ARG A 99 8.02 -1.67 -4.57
CA ARG A 99 7.78 -3.01 -4.03
C ARG A 99 6.43 -3.56 -4.49
N ASP A 100 6.25 -4.87 -4.31
CA ASP A 100 5.04 -5.60 -4.71
C ASP A 100 4.46 -6.33 -3.51
N GLN A 101 3.23 -5.97 -3.13
CA GLN A 101 2.51 -6.61 -2.02
C GLN A 101 1.96 -8.00 -2.39
N GLY A 102 2.03 -8.38 -3.66
CA GLY A 102 1.47 -9.61 -4.20
C GLY A 102 -0.05 -9.68 -4.01
N SER A 103 -0.54 -10.90 -3.84
CA SER A 103 -1.97 -11.20 -3.65
C SER A 103 -2.45 -11.03 -2.19
N CYS A 104 -1.87 -10.08 -1.47
CA CYS A 104 -2.10 -9.81 -0.05
C CYS A 104 -2.46 -8.34 0.17
N GLY A 105 -3.40 -8.06 1.07
CA GLY A 105 -3.82 -6.69 1.45
C GLY A 105 -2.87 -6.03 2.44
N SER A 106 -1.56 -6.10 2.21
CA SER A 106 -0.50 -5.61 3.10
C SER A 106 -0.04 -4.18 2.80
N CYS A 107 -0.74 -3.42 1.95
CA CYS A 107 -0.35 -2.05 1.59
C CYS A 107 -0.16 -1.11 2.78
N TRP A 108 -0.88 -1.35 3.89
CA TRP A 108 -0.73 -0.62 5.15
C TRP A 108 0.66 -0.83 5.78
N ALA A 109 1.23 -2.03 5.64
CA ALA A 109 2.57 -2.39 6.12
C ALA A 109 3.65 -1.90 5.14
N PHE A 110 3.40 -2.04 3.82
CA PHE A 110 4.34 -1.57 2.78
C PHE A 110 4.55 -0.06 2.86
N GLY A 111 3.49 0.74 2.85
CA GLY A 111 3.61 2.19 2.91
C GLY A 111 4.33 2.68 4.18
N ALA A 112 4.22 1.95 5.29
CA ALA A 112 4.99 2.23 6.51
C ALA A 112 6.46 1.82 6.34
N ALA A 113 6.74 0.56 5.98
CA ALA A 113 8.11 0.05 5.84
C ALA A 113 8.94 0.80 4.79
N GLU A 114 8.34 1.15 3.65
CA GLU A 114 8.98 1.96 2.60
C GLU A 114 9.38 3.34 3.14
N ALA A 115 8.44 4.06 3.76
CA ALA A 115 8.70 5.38 4.32
C ALA A 115 9.68 5.36 5.51
N ILE A 116 9.68 4.29 6.32
CA ILE A 116 10.66 4.11 7.40
C ILE A 116 12.06 3.88 6.80
N SER A 117 12.19 3.03 5.77
CA SER A 117 13.46 2.77 5.06
C SER A 117 14.06 4.08 4.54
N ASP A 118 13.24 4.90 3.88
CA ASP A 118 13.63 6.22 3.37
C ASP A 118 14.08 7.15 4.49
N ARG A 119 13.30 7.24 5.57
CA ARG A 119 13.62 8.10 6.70
C ARG A 119 14.90 7.69 7.42
N VAL A 120 15.17 6.38 7.56
CA VAL A 120 16.44 5.89 8.11
C VAL A 120 17.62 6.38 7.27
N CYS A 121 17.53 6.28 5.95
CA CYS A 121 18.56 6.83 5.08
C CYS A 121 18.69 8.36 5.18
N ILE A 122 17.58 9.08 5.08
CA ILE A 122 17.57 10.55 5.11
C ILE A 122 18.15 11.07 6.43
N HIS A 123 17.70 10.54 7.57
CA HIS A 123 18.15 10.99 8.89
C HIS A 123 19.57 10.54 9.23
N SER A 124 20.08 9.49 8.59
CA SER A 124 21.49 9.09 8.70
C SER A 124 22.40 9.84 7.72
N ASN A 125 21.87 10.78 6.91
CA ASN A 125 22.56 11.45 5.81
C ASN A 125 23.18 10.45 4.81
N GLY A 126 22.46 9.37 4.48
CA GLY A 126 22.89 8.35 3.53
C GLY A 126 23.88 7.32 4.07
N LYS A 127 24.21 7.36 5.37
CA LYS A 127 25.16 6.41 5.99
C LYS A 127 24.55 5.04 6.20
N VAL A 128 23.25 4.97 6.46
CA VAL A 128 22.52 3.72 6.68
C VAL A 128 21.48 3.58 5.59
N ASN A 129 21.70 2.60 4.71
CA ASN A 129 20.76 2.23 3.65
C ASN A 129 20.24 0.83 3.92
N VAL A 130 19.01 0.73 4.39
CA VAL A 130 18.41 -0.54 4.77
C VAL A 130 16.96 -0.60 4.32
N GLU A 131 16.60 -1.75 3.79
CA GLU A 131 15.23 -2.12 3.47
C GLU A 131 14.56 -2.65 4.75
N ILE A 132 13.53 -1.97 5.23
CA ILE A 132 12.75 -2.43 6.38
C ILE A 132 11.78 -3.53 5.93
N SER A 133 11.69 -4.58 6.74
CA SER A 133 10.88 -5.74 6.44
C SER A 133 9.38 -5.42 6.55
N SER A 134 8.69 -5.39 5.41
CA SER A 134 7.24 -5.42 5.38
C SER A 134 6.67 -6.75 5.89
N GLU A 135 7.44 -7.84 5.77
CA GLU A 135 7.10 -9.19 6.28
C GLU A 135 7.02 -9.21 7.81
N ASP A 136 8.01 -8.61 8.48
CA ASP A 136 8.05 -8.55 9.93
C ASP A 136 6.87 -7.77 10.49
N LEU A 137 6.61 -6.59 9.91
CA LEU A 137 5.47 -5.77 10.26
C LEU A 137 4.13 -6.47 9.97
N LEU A 138 4.00 -7.12 8.82
CA LEU A 138 2.80 -7.84 8.39
C LEU A 138 2.44 -8.99 9.33
N THR A 139 3.44 -9.74 9.79
CA THR A 139 3.24 -11.03 10.48
C THR A 139 3.39 -10.96 11.99
N CYS A 140 4.04 -9.94 12.54
CA CYS A 140 4.28 -9.82 13.98
C CYS A 140 3.47 -8.69 14.66
N CYS A 141 2.87 -7.77 13.90
CA CYS A 141 2.04 -6.74 14.52
C CYS A 141 0.57 -7.16 14.64
N ASP A 142 0.26 -7.90 15.71
CA ASP A 142 -1.12 -8.33 16.01
C ASP A 142 -2.10 -7.16 16.18
N SER A 143 -1.64 -6.03 16.72
CA SER A 143 -2.47 -4.83 16.91
C SER A 143 -2.68 -4.02 15.64
N CYS A 144 -1.96 -4.32 14.56
CA CYS A 144 -2.03 -3.54 13.33
C CYS A 144 -3.24 -3.89 12.46
N GLY A 145 -3.89 -5.02 12.69
CA GLY A 145 -5.09 -5.41 11.96
C GLY A 145 -5.15 -6.91 11.70
N MET A 146 -5.54 -7.28 10.49
CA MET A 146 -5.79 -8.67 10.08
C MET A 146 -4.82 -9.11 8.97
N GLY A 147 -3.56 -8.68 9.05
CA GLY A 147 -2.51 -9.06 8.10
C GLY A 147 -2.88 -8.75 6.65
N CYS A 148 -2.92 -9.80 5.82
CA CYS A 148 -3.33 -9.74 4.41
C CYS A 148 -4.82 -9.39 4.19
N ASN A 149 -5.64 -9.37 5.24
CA ASN A 149 -7.03 -8.91 5.19
C ASN A 149 -7.16 -7.43 5.57
N GLY A 150 -6.03 -6.76 5.73
CA GLY A 150 -5.91 -5.33 5.87
C GLY A 150 -5.60 -4.87 7.28
N GLY A 151 -5.18 -3.62 7.40
CA GLY A 151 -4.67 -3.07 8.64
C GLY A 151 -4.63 -1.55 8.67
N TYR A 152 -4.12 -1.04 9.78
CA TYR A 152 -4.12 0.36 10.15
C TYR A 152 -2.69 0.93 10.04
N PRO A 153 -2.44 1.86 9.10
CA PRO A 153 -1.11 2.46 8.95
C PRO A 153 -0.61 3.12 10.23
N SER A 154 -1.48 3.73 11.04
CA SER A 154 -1.08 4.34 12.32
C SER A 154 -0.50 3.34 13.30
N ALA A 155 -1.13 2.17 13.44
CA ALA A 155 -0.64 1.10 14.31
C ALA A 155 0.71 0.54 13.84
N ALA A 156 1.00 0.57 12.54
CA ALA A 156 2.31 0.18 12.02
C ALA A 156 3.43 1.12 12.48
N TRP A 157 3.19 2.43 12.47
CA TRP A 157 4.15 3.40 13.01
C TRP A 157 4.32 3.27 14.52
N ASP A 158 3.23 2.99 15.25
CA ASP A 158 3.29 2.72 16.69
C ASP A 158 4.12 1.46 16.99
N PHE A 159 3.91 0.37 16.26
CA PHE A 159 4.67 -0.87 16.41
C PHE A 159 6.16 -0.67 16.15
N TRP A 160 6.51 0.07 15.10
CA TRP A 160 7.91 0.43 14.85
C TRP A 160 8.51 1.25 16.00
N ALA A 161 7.73 2.17 16.59
CA ALA A 161 8.21 2.98 17.71
C ALA A 161 8.34 2.19 19.02
N SER A 162 7.50 1.18 19.27
CA SER A 162 7.49 0.40 20.51
C SER A 162 8.38 -0.84 20.47
N GLU A 163 8.31 -1.62 19.39
CA GLU A 163 9.00 -2.92 19.25
C GLU A 163 10.17 -2.86 18.26
N GLY A 164 10.11 -1.96 17.28
CA GLY A 164 11.06 -1.91 16.17
C GLY A 164 10.68 -2.86 15.02
N LEU A 165 11.51 -2.86 13.97
CA LEU A 165 11.37 -3.72 12.80
C LEU A 165 12.74 -4.19 12.32
N VAL A 166 12.85 -5.43 11.85
CA VAL A 166 14.09 -5.93 11.24
C VAL A 166 14.22 -5.52 9.76
N SER A 167 15.39 -5.72 9.18
CA SER A 167 15.60 -5.55 7.73
C SER A 167 14.94 -6.67 6.93
N GLY A 168 14.53 -6.38 5.70
CA GLY A 168 13.90 -7.34 4.81
C GLY A 168 13.55 -6.73 3.46
N GLY A 169 14.04 -7.35 2.40
CA GLY A 169 13.81 -6.90 1.03
C GLY A 169 12.71 -7.64 0.30
N LEU A 170 12.76 -7.57 -1.03
CA LEU A 170 11.77 -8.17 -1.93
C LEU A 170 11.73 -9.70 -1.85
N TYR A 171 10.66 -10.28 -2.39
CA TYR A 171 10.50 -11.73 -2.56
C TYR A 171 11.71 -12.35 -3.27
N GLU A 172 12.26 -13.43 -2.67
CA GLU A 172 13.44 -14.15 -3.16
C GLU A 172 14.69 -13.27 -3.40
N SER A 173 14.76 -12.08 -2.78
CA SER A 173 15.96 -11.21 -2.87
C SER A 173 17.12 -11.70 -2.02
N HIS A 174 16.82 -12.46 -0.95
CA HIS A 174 17.76 -12.82 0.11
C HIS A 174 18.41 -11.60 0.80
N ILE A 175 17.75 -10.43 0.75
CA ILE A 175 18.22 -9.19 1.37
C ILE A 175 17.55 -8.99 2.74
N GLY A 176 18.38 -8.74 3.75
CA GLY A 176 17.93 -8.47 5.13
C GLY A 176 17.59 -9.72 5.92
N CYS A 177 17.05 -9.51 7.12
CA CYS A 177 16.69 -10.57 8.06
C CYS A 177 15.45 -11.36 7.62
N ARG A 178 14.40 -10.65 7.21
CA ARG A 178 13.11 -11.23 6.80
C ARG A 178 12.63 -10.63 5.47
N PRO A 179 13.15 -11.11 4.32
CA PRO A 179 12.58 -10.76 3.03
C PRO A 179 11.10 -11.14 2.94
N TYR A 180 10.35 -10.43 2.09
CA TYR A 180 8.93 -10.71 1.86
C TYR A 180 8.71 -12.12 1.32
N THR A 181 7.76 -12.89 1.87
CA THR A 181 7.58 -14.29 1.47
C THR A 181 6.47 -14.51 0.44
N ILE A 182 5.67 -13.49 0.17
CA ILE A 182 4.53 -13.57 -0.73
C ILE A 182 4.98 -13.18 -2.14
N ALA A 183 4.76 -14.09 -3.10
CA ALA A 183 5.23 -13.92 -4.46
C ALA A 183 4.46 -12.79 -5.20
N PRO A 184 5.16 -11.97 -6.00
CA PRO A 184 4.54 -11.13 -7.03
C PRO A 184 3.69 -11.99 -7.97
N CYS A 185 2.52 -11.48 -8.38
CA CYS A 185 1.64 -12.18 -9.31
C CYS A 185 1.52 -11.42 -10.64
N GLU A 186 1.21 -12.15 -11.71
CA GLU A 186 1.10 -11.57 -13.04
C GLU A 186 -0.28 -10.91 -13.24
N HIS A 187 -0.30 -9.58 -13.42
CA HIS A 187 -1.54 -8.86 -13.73
C HIS A 187 -1.40 -7.79 -14.84
N HIS A 188 -0.19 -7.57 -15.35
CA HIS A 188 0.06 -6.56 -16.38
C HIS A 188 0.24 -7.17 -17.78
N VAL A 189 0.79 -8.38 -17.88
CA VAL A 189 1.04 -9.08 -19.16
C VAL A 189 0.82 -10.59 -19.02
N ASN A 190 1.00 -11.37 -20.08
CA ASN A 190 1.20 -12.82 -19.91
C ASN A 190 2.69 -13.05 -19.61
N GLY A 191 2.99 -13.61 -18.44
CA GLY A 191 4.36 -13.80 -17.96
C GLY A 191 4.55 -15.15 -17.27
N SER A 192 5.70 -15.31 -16.60
CA SER A 192 6.06 -16.54 -15.86
C SER A 192 5.58 -16.56 -14.41
N ARG A 193 5.02 -15.44 -13.91
CA ARG A 193 4.54 -15.31 -12.54
C ARG A 193 3.17 -15.98 -12.37
N PRO A 194 2.83 -16.44 -11.14
CA PRO A 194 1.55 -17.09 -10.89
C PRO A 194 0.37 -16.14 -11.15
N PRO A 195 -0.82 -16.68 -11.48
CA PRO A 195 -2.02 -15.88 -11.63
C PRO A 195 -2.39 -15.19 -10.32
N CYS A 196 -2.92 -13.96 -10.40
CA CYS A 196 -3.39 -13.22 -9.24
C CYS A 196 -4.76 -13.73 -8.75
N THR A 197 -4.79 -14.93 -8.17
CA THR A 197 -6.02 -15.56 -7.64
C THR A 197 -6.32 -15.17 -6.19
N GLY A 198 -5.48 -14.34 -5.55
CA GLY A 198 -5.56 -14.08 -4.12
C GLY A 198 -4.92 -15.20 -3.31
N GLU A 199 -4.19 -14.91 -2.23
CA GLU A 199 -3.66 -15.95 -1.33
C GLU A 199 -4.73 -16.57 -0.42
N GLY A 200 -6.00 -16.62 -0.85
CA GLY A 200 -7.12 -16.99 0.02
C GLY A 200 -7.35 -16.05 1.23
N GLY A 201 -6.46 -15.08 1.44
CA GLY A 201 -6.44 -14.19 2.59
C GLY A 201 -5.65 -14.69 3.79
N ASP A 202 -4.93 -15.81 3.65
CA ASP A 202 -4.03 -16.26 4.69
C ASP A 202 -2.83 -15.32 4.79
N THR A 203 -2.42 -15.02 6.02
CA THR A 203 -1.19 -14.28 6.28
C THR A 203 -0.14 -15.31 6.68
N PRO A 204 1.09 -15.26 6.13
CA PRO A 204 2.16 -16.16 6.53
C PRO A 204 2.32 -16.18 8.06
N GLU A 205 2.53 -17.37 8.64
CA GLU A 205 2.73 -17.48 10.08
C GLU A 205 4.00 -16.74 10.50
N GLY A 206 3.84 -15.72 11.34
CA GLY A 206 4.95 -15.00 11.95
C GLY A 206 5.69 -15.90 12.93
N LYS A 207 7.00 -16.11 12.70
CA LYS A 207 7.87 -16.65 13.74
C LYS A 207 8.22 -15.52 14.70
N TRP A 208 7.53 -15.46 15.84
CA TRP A 208 7.87 -14.59 16.95
C TRP A 208 9.32 -14.85 17.38
N HIS A 209 10.20 -13.89 17.12
CA HIS A 209 11.48 -13.84 17.79
C HIS A 209 11.32 -12.90 18.97
N SER A 210 10.94 -13.47 20.11
CA SER A 210 11.01 -12.80 21.40
C SER A 210 12.48 -12.60 21.75
N LEU A 211 13.10 -11.55 21.20
CA LEU A 211 14.37 -10.97 21.63
C LEU A 211 14.51 -9.62 20.91
N LEU A 212 14.07 -8.56 21.60
CA LEU A 212 14.53 -7.17 21.47
C LEU A 212 15.53 -6.98 20.33
N ALA A 213 15.06 -6.48 19.18
CA ALA A 213 15.83 -5.66 18.23
C ALA A 213 17.36 -5.94 18.17
N LEU A 214 17.78 -7.21 18.16
CA LEU A 214 19.20 -7.61 18.24
C LEU A 214 19.83 -7.75 16.85
N CYS A 215 19.09 -7.34 15.82
CA CYS A 215 19.65 -6.82 14.58
C CYS A 215 19.52 -5.29 14.52
N GLN A 216 19.67 -4.60 15.67
CA GLN A 216 20.12 -3.21 15.69
C GLN A 216 21.33 -3.10 14.77
N LEU A 217 21.16 -2.49 13.60
CA LEU A 217 21.89 -1.32 13.06
C LEU A 217 23.36 -1.07 13.49
N LEU A 218 24.07 -2.08 13.94
CA LEU A 218 25.43 -2.06 14.46
C LEU A 218 26.13 -3.27 13.86
N GLU A 219 26.75 -3.05 12.70
CA GLU A 219 28.09 -3.53 12.32
C GLU A 219 28.32 -3.26 10.82
N HIS A 220 28.65 -2.00 10.52
CA HIS A 220 29.87 -1.54 9.83
C HIS A 220 29.76 -0.07 9.42
#